data_AF-A0A970IH08-F1
#
_entry.id   AF-A0A970IH08-F1
#
_cell.length_a   1.000
_cell.length_b   1.000
_cell.length_c   1.000
_cell.angle_alpha   90.00
_cell.angle_beta   90.00
_cell.angle_gamma   90.00
#
_symmetry.space_group_name_H-M   'P 1'
#
loop_
_entity.id
_entity.type
_entity.pdbx_description
1 polymer ?
#
loop_
_entity_poly.entity_id
_entity_poly.type
_entity_poly.pdbx_seq_one_letter_code
_entity_poly.pdbx_strand_id
1 'polypeptide(L)'
;MALSYELVHRKRKGIDLKRLKKSWQLYVIIFLPLAFILLFHYGPMYGIQIAFKEYDVTKGIFGSNWVAWKHFDRFIGSYNFRNIVWNTVSISLY
;
A
#
# COMPACT_ATOMS: atom_id res chain seq x y z
N MET A 1 -35.43 19.25 22.77
CA MET A 1 -34.26 19.87 23.43
C MET A 1 -33.52 18.89 24.35
N ALA A 2 -34.22 18.12 25.20
CA ALA A 2 -33.58 17.16 26.12
C ALA A 2 -32.95 15.93 25.42
N LEU A 3 -33.47 15.49 24.27
CA LEU A 3 -32.90 14.32 23.58
C LEU A 3 -31.58 14.62 22.84
N SER A 4 -31.29 15.89 22.53
CA SER A 4 -30.10 16.28 21.76
C SER A 4 -28.85 16.46 22.63
N TYR A 5 -28.98 16.72 23.94
CA TYR A 5 -27.81 16.89 24.84
C TYR A 5 -27.17 15.55 25.22
N GLU A 6 -27.97 14.50 25.38
CA GLU A 6 -27.51 13.14 25.70
C GLU A 6 -26.65 12.53 24.56
N LEU A 7 -26.95 12.88 23.31
CA LEU A 7 -26.23 12.33 22.16
C LEU A 7 -24.81 12.90 21.99
N VAL A 8 -24.52 14.07 22.58
CA VAL A 8 -23.23 14.77 22.43
C VAL A 8 -22.15 14.25 23.39
N HIS A 9 -22.53 13.62 24.50
CA HIS A 9 -21.60 13.13 25.53
C HIS A 9 -21.47 11.61 25.62
N ARG A 10 -21.65 10.91 24.50
CA ARG A 10 -21.27 9.50 24.40
C ARG A 10 -19.74 9.37 24.51
N LYS A 11 -19.24 9.27 25.75
CA LYS A 11 -17.85 8.87 26.06
C LYS A 11 -17.51 7.68 25.17
N ARG A 12 -16.51 7.82 24.30
CA ARG A 12 -15.90 6.68 23.61
C ARG A 12 -15.37 5.75 24.69
N LYS A 13 -16.11 4.67 25.00
CA LYS A 13 -15.57 3.57 25.80
C LYS A 13 -14.31 3.09 25.08
N GLY A 14 -13.18 3.10 25.77
CA GLY A 14 -11.92 2.59 25.26
C GLY A 14 -12.01 1.12 24.86
N ILE A 15 -10.95 0.61 24.26
CA ILE A 15 -10.88 -0.76 23.76
C ILE A 15 -11.06 -1.75 24.92
N ASP A 16 -12.19 -2.43 24.96
CA ASP A 16 -12.50 -3.44 25.98
C ASP A 16 -11.91 -4.78 25.56
N LEU A 17 -10.74 -5.13 26.12
CA LEU A 17 -10.02 -6.38 25.83
C LEU A 17 -10.87 -7.63 26.09
N LYS A 18 -11.86 -7.58 27.00
CA LYS A 18 -12.75 -8.71 27.27
C LYS A 18 -13.72 -8.95 26.11
N ARG A 19 -14.15 -7.89 25.41
CA ARG A 19 -14.97 -7.99 24.20
C ARG A 19 -14.17 -8.50 23.01
N LEU A 20 -12.92 -8.05 22.85
CA LEU A 20 -11.98 -8.55 21.84
C LEU A 20 -11.79 -10.06 21.94
N LYS A 21 -11.54 -10.58 23.16
CA LYS A 21 -11.35 -12.01 23.39
C LYS A 21 -12.63 -12.81 23.14
N LYS A 22 -13.81 -12.26 23.44
CA LYS A 22 -15.10 -12.89 23.16
C LYS A 22 -15.38 -13.02 21.66
N SER A 23 -14.90 -12.07 20.85
CA SER A 23 -15.11 -12.03 19.40
C SER A 23 -13.94 -12.60 18.58
N TRP A 24 -13.09 -13.45 19.16
CA TRP A 24 -11.87 -13.97 18.50
C TRP A 24 -12.14 -14.65 17.14
N GLN A 25 -13.29 -15.31 16.98
CA GLN A 25 -13.70 -15.98 15.75
C GLN A 25 -13.81 -15.00 14.56
N LEU A 26 -14.33 -13.79 14.79
CA LEU A 26 -14.44 -12.77 13.74
C LEU A 26 -13.05 -12.29 13.29
N TYR A 27 -12.11 -12.19 14.22
CA TYR A 27 -10.73 -11.80 13.90
C TYR A 27 -10.03 -12.88 13.07
N VAL A 28 -10.25 -14.16 13.33
CA VAL A 28 -9.66 -15.25 12.52
C VAL A 28 -10.21 -15.25 11.09
N ILE A 29 -11.52 -15.03 10.93
CA ILE A 29 -12.16 -14.97 9.61
C ILE A 29 -11.59 -13.82 8.78
N ILE A 30 -11.33 -12.66 9.38
CA ILE A 30 -10.72 -11.51 8.69
C ILE A 30 -9.21 -11.70 8.51
N PHE A 31 -8.55 -12.39 9.45
CA PHE A 31 -7.12 -12.59 9.42
C PHE A 31 -6.69 -13.42 8.21
N LEU A 32 -7.48 -14.42 7.80
CA LEU A 32 -7.14 -15.26 6.66
C LEU A 32 -7.00 -14.48 5.33
N PRO A 33 -8.00 -13.71 4.85
CA PRO A 33 -7.84 -12.89 3.65
C PRO A 33 -6.82 -11.76 3.85
N LEU A 34 -6.70 -11.20 5.06
CA LEU A 34 -5.71 -10.16 5.34
C LEU A 34 -4.28 -10.69 5.20
N ALA A 35 -3.99 -11.87 5.76
CA ALA A 35 -2.70 -12.53 5.65
C ALA A 35 -2.38 -12.87 4.18
N PHE A 36 -3.38 -13.31 3.42
CA PHE A 36 -3.22 -13.55 1.99
C PHE A 36 -2.83 -12.28 1.24
N ILE A 37 -3.52 -11.17 1.48
CA ILE A 37 -3.19 -9.86 0.87
C ILE A 37 -1.78 -9.43 1.27
N LEU A 38 -1.41 -9.56 2.53
CA LEU A 38 -0.07 -9.16 3.01
C LEU A 38 1.04 -9.98 2.34
N LEU A 39 0.86 -11.28 2.21
CA LEU A 39 1.89 -12.16 1.62
C LEU A 39 1.97 -12.00 0.10
N PHE A 40 0.84 -12.02 -0.59
CA PHE A 40 0.81 -12.09 -2.05
C PHE A 40 0.71 -10.75 -2.76
N HIS A 41 0.20 -9.70 -2.10
CA HIS A 41 0.16 -8.36 -2.70
C HIS A 41 1.28 -7.48 -2.14
N TYR A 42 1.39 -7.37 -0.82
CA TYR A 42 2.42 -6.51 -0.20
C TYR A 42 3.82 -7.13 -0.24
N GLY A 43 3.94 -8.46 -0.19
CA GLY A 43 5.21 -9.18 -0.35
C GLY A 43 5.93 -8.81 -1.65
N PRO A 44 5.31 -9.02 -2.84
CA PRO A 44 5.92 -8.64 -4.11
C PRO A 44 6.21 -7.14 -4.26
N MET A 45 5.43 -6.28 -3.62
CA MET A 45 5.67 -4.82 -3.62
C MET A 45 7.00 -4.43 -2.97
N TYR A 46 7.64 -5.31 -2.19
CA TYR A 46 9.01 -5.11 -1.72
C TYR A 46 10.00 -4.87 -2.88
N GLY A 47 9.74 -5.48 -4.06
CA GLY A 47 10.56 -5.33 -5.26
C GLY A 47 10.54 -3.92 -5.87
N ILE A 48 9.63 -3.02 -5.46
CA ILE A 48 9.57 -1.63 -5.95
C ILE A 48 10.88 -0.87 -5.66
N GLN A 49 11.66 -1.31 -4.67
CA GLN A 49 12.98 -0.76 -4.36
C GLN A 49 13.97 -0.84 -5.53
N ILE A 50 13.76 -1.76 -6.48
CA ILE A 50 14.58 -1.90 -7.69
C ILE A 50 14.57 -0.61 -8.52
N ALA A 51 13.48 0.15 -8.52
CA ALA A 51 13.40 1.42 -9.24
C ALA A 51 14.43 2.47 -8.74
N PHE A 52 14.96 2.30 -7.53
CA PHE A 52 15.96 3.18 -6.92
C PHE A 52 17.37 2.60 -6.94
N LYS A 53 17.55 1.39 -7.48
CA LYS A 53 18.84 0.68 -7.51
C LYS A 53 19.26 0.39 -8.95
N GLU A 54 20.56 0.33 -9.18
CA GLU A 54 21.13 -0.22 -10.42
C GLU A 54 21.14 -1.74 -10.29
N TYR A 55 19.97 -2.33 -10.54
CA TYR A 55 19.72 -3.73 -10.31
C TYR A 55 20.53 -4.62 -11.24
N ASP A 56 21.33 -5.48 -10.64
CA ASP A 56 22.10 -6.53 -11.31
C ASP A 56 21.57 -7.89 -10.85
N VAL A 57 21.12 -8.71 -11.80
CA VAL A 57 20.55 -10.04 -11.54
C VAL A 57 21.53 -10.92 -10.76
N THR A 58 22.84 -10.76 -10.99
CA THR A 58 23.89 -11.55 -10.33
C THR A 58 24.10 -11.14 -8.87
N LYS A 59 23.83 -9.89 -8.51
CA LYS A 59 24.01 -9.33 -7.14
C LYS A 59 22.70 -9.31 -6.35
N GLY A 60 21.58 -9.59 -7.01
CA GLY A 60 20.24 -9.55 -6.41
C GLY A 60 19.81 -8.15 -5.96
N ILE A 61 18.65 -8.09 -5.31
CA ILE A 61 18.03 -6.81 -4.88
C ILE A 61 18.85 -6.13 -3.77
N PHE A 62 19.53 -6.90 -2.92
CA PHE A 62 20.28 -6.39 -1.76
C PHE A 62 21.71 -5.96 -2.09
N GLY A 63 22.38 -6.61 -3.05
CA GLY A 63 23.77 -6.28 -3.43
C GLY A 63 23.91 -5.25 -4.54
N SER A 64 22.80 -4.78 -5.11
CA SER A 64 22.79 -3.78 -6.16
C SER A 64 22.99 -2.36 -5.62
N ASN A 65 23.77 -1.54 -6.35
CA ASN A 65 24.12 -0.18 -5.94
C ASN A 65 22.87 0.72 -5.91
N TRP A 66 22.78 1.59 -4.90
CA TRP A 66 21.69 2.56 -4.79
C TRP A 66 21.95 3.76 -5.71
N VAL A 67 21.04 4.04 -6.63
CA VAL A 67 21.15 5.14 -7.62
C VAL A 67 20.03 6.17 -7.52
N ALA A 68 19.16 6.06 -6.51
CA ALA A 68 18.09 6.99 -6.19
C ALA A 68 17.22 7.34 -7.43
N TRP A 69 17.34 8.55 -7.95
CA TRP A 69 16.45 9.11 -8.99
C TRP A 69 16.92 8.90 -10.42
N LYS A 70 18.09 8.31 -10.65
CA LYS A 70 18.71 8.13 -11.98
C LYS A 70 17.75 7.54 -13.02
N HIS A 71 16.99 6.51 -12.65
CA HIS A 71 16.05 5.85 -13.55
C HIS A 71 14.80 6.67 -13.83
N PHE A 72 14.34 7.45 -12.86
CA PHE A 72 13.19 8.35 -13.00
C PHE A 72 13.52 9.51 -13.95
N ASP A 73 14.68 10.15 -13.76
CA ASP A 73 15.11 11.24 -14.65
C ASP A 73 15.26 10.77 -16.09
N ARG A 74 15.84 9.57 -16.28
CA ARG A 74 15.95 8.94 -17.60
C ARG A 74 14.60 8.64 -18.23
N PHE A 75 13.63 8.19 -17.42
CA PHE A 75 12.30 7.86 -17.92
C PHE A 75 11.52 9.12 -18.30
N ILE A 76 11.47 10.13 -17.41
CA ILE A 76 10.76 11.39 -17.63
C ILE A 76 11.38 12.19 -18.77
N GLY A 77 12.72 12.18 -18.89
CA GLY A 77 13.44 12.83 -19.99
C GLY A 77 13.36 12.08 -21.33
N SER A 78 12.73 10.90 -21.38
CA SER A 78 12.62 10.14 -22.64
C SER A 78 11.58 10.75 -23.58
N TYR A 79 11.87 10.74 -24.88
CA TYR A 79 10.94 11.25 -25.91
C TYR A 79 9.55 10.59 -25.84
N ASN A 80 9.51 9.31 -25.47
CA ASN A 80 8.26 8.53 -25.42
C ASN A 80 7.44 8.77 -24.15
N PHE A 81 8.00 9.39 -23.11
CA PHE A 81 7.32 9.56 -21.81
C PHE A 81 5.93 10.20 -21.97
N ARG A 82 5.88 11.34 -22.66
CA ARG A 82 4.63 12.10 -22.86
C ARG A 82 3.59 11.28 -23.63
N ASN A 83 4.02 10.54 -24.65
CA ASN A 83 3.12 9.71 -25.45
C ASN A 83 2.56 8.56 -24.61
N ILE A 84 3.40 7.89 -23.82
CA ILE A 84 2.98 6.80 -22.93
C ILE A 84 1.93 7.32 -21.93
N VAL A 85 2.22 8.43 -21.24
CA VAL A 85 1.31 9.00 -20.23
C VAL A 85 -0.01 9.41 -20.87
N TRP A 86 0.01 10.16 -21.98
CA TRP A 86 -1.23 10.60 -22.62
C TRP A 86 -2.04 9.45 -23.19
N ASN A 87 -1.39 8.45 -23.79
CA ASN A 87 -2.10 7.27 -24.30
C ASN A 87 -2.80 6.51 -23.17
N THR A 88 -2.10 6.25 -22.06
CA THR A 88 -2.68 5.53 -20.90
C THR A 88 -3.83 6.31 -20.27
N VAL A 89 -3.66 7.63 -20.06
CA VAL A 89 -4.72 8.48 -19.47
C VAL A 89 -5.92 8.57 -20.41
N SER A 90 -5.68 8.73 -21.72
CA SER A 90 -6.76 8.83 -22.70
C SER A 90 -7.57 7.52 -22.76
N ILE A 91 -6.92 6.36 -22.73
CA ILE A 91 -7.60 5.05 -22.68
C ILE A 91 -8.36 4.87 -21.37
N SER A 92 -7.83 5.36 -20.24
CA SER A 92 -8.48 5.21 -18.93
C SER A 92 -9.72 6.11 -18.78
N LEU A 93 -9.82 7.18 -19.57
CA LEU A 93 -10.91 8.17 -19.54
C LEU A 93 -11.95 7.99 -20.66
N TYR A 94 -11.61 7.24 -21.71
CA TYR A 94 -12.52 6.87 -22.78
C TYR A 94 -13.44 5.73 -22.34
#